data_AF-A0A5R2MU69-F1
#
_entry.id   AF-A0A5R2MU69-F1
#
_cell.length_a   1.000
_cell.length_b   1.000
_cell.length_c   1.000
_cell.angle_alpha   90.00
_cell.angle_beta   90.00
_cell.angle_gamma   90.00
#
_symmetry.space_group_name_H-M   'P 1'
#
loop_
_entity.id
_entity.type
_entity.pdbx_description
1 polymer ?
#
loop_
_entity_poly.entity_id
_entity_poly.type
_entity_poly.pdbx_seq_one_letter_code
_entity_poly.pdbx_strand_id
1 'polypeptide(L)'
;MSSRNARGNSAVDLARHGYTVFPLTNNKLPFANESIAAVLGIPTPPKGQGGVWLATRDETAIARLWTAFPDALIGIATGAASGGIIALDVDRKNGRDGLHT
;
A
#
# COMPACT_ATOMS: atom_id res chain seq x y z
N MET A 1 10.60 -21.86 -7.80
CA MET A 1 10.85 -20.48 -7.31
C MET A 1 9.83 -20.20 -6.22
N SER A 2 10.28 -19.82 -5.02
CA SER A 2 9.45 -19.85 -3.80
C SER A 2 8.36 -18.76 -3.81
N SER A 3 7.12 -19.16 -3.58
CA SER A 3 5.92 -18.31 -3.48
C SER A 3 5.96 -17.29 -2.34
N ARG A 4 6.97 -17.33 -1.46
CA ARG A 4 7.03 -16.58 -0.20
C ARG A 4 7.12 -15.06 -0.34
N ASN A 5 7.58 -14.54 -1.49
CA ASN A 5 7.81 -13.10 -1.69
C ASN A 5 7.02 -12.50 -2.87
N ALA A 6 5.98 -13.18 -3.36
CA ALA A 6 5.26 -12.75 -4.56
C ALA A 6 4.70 -11.32 -4.43
N ARG A 7 4.09 -10.97 -3.28
CA ARG A 7 3.54 -9.63 -3.03
C ARG A 7 4.64 -8.56 -2.91
N GLY A 8 5.77 -8.88 -2.30
CA GLY A 8 6.91 -7.97 -2.21
C GLY A 8 7.47 -7.61 -3.58
N ASN A 9 7.62 -8.61 -4.46
CA ASN A 9 8.06 -8.38 -5.83
C ASN A 9 7.06 -7.50 -6.61
N SER A 10 5.75 -7.79 -6.50
CA SER A 10 4.73 -6.94 -7.12
C SER A 10 4.71 -5.52 -6.58
N ALA A 11 4.98 -5.31 -5.28
CA ALA A 11 5.08 -3.98 -4.70
C ALA A 11 6.29 -3.20 -5.25
N VAL A 12 7.43 -3.86 -5.42
CA VAL A 12 8.62 -3.28 -6.07
C VAL A 12 8.33 -2.95 -7.54
N ASP A 13 7.66 -3.85 -8.26
CA ASP A 13 7.31 -3.61 -9.66
C ASP A 13 6.34 -2.42 -9.79
N LEU A 14 5.34 -2.28 -8.90
CA LEU A 14 4.47 -1.11 -8.87
C LEU A 14 5.27 0.19 -8.63
N ALA A 15 6.23 0.18 -7.72
CA ALA A 15 7.10 1.33 -7.47
C ALA A 15 7.93 1.73 -8.71
N ARG A 16 8.45 0.75 -9.46
CA ARG A 16 9.15 0.97 -10.73
C ARG A 16 8.24 1.60 -11.80
N HIS A 17 6.95 1.32 -11.77
CA HIS A 17 5.95 1.96 -12.63
C HIS A 17 5.49 3.34 -12.11
N GLY A 18 6.11 3.86 -11.06
CA GLY A 18 5.81 5.19 -10.51
C GLY A 18 4.71 5.22 -9.46
N TYR A 19 4.20 4.06 -9.02
CA TYR A 19 3.18 4.00 -7.98
C TYR A 19 3.80 4.01 -6.58
N THR A 20 3.34 4.92 -5.73
CA THR A 20 3.80 5.00 -4.34
C THR A 20 2.98 4.02 -3.49
N VAL A 21 3.63 3.05 -2.86
CA VAL A 21 2.97 1.90 -2.21
C VAL A 21 3.20 1.84 -0.71
N PHE A 22 2.28 1.18 0.02
CA PHE A 22 2.40 0.93 1.46
C PHE A 22 1.72 -0.39 1.84
N PRO A 23 2.18 -1.09 2.89
CA PRO A 23 1.62 -2.37 3.29
C PRO A 23 0.29 -2.19 4.03
N LEU A 24 -0.63 -3.11 3.77
CA LEU A 24 -1.93 -3.23 4.44
C LEU A 24 -2.04 -4.60 5.11
N THR A 25 -2.71 -4.63 6.25
CA THR A 25 -3.15 -5.87 6.91
C THR A 25 -4.19 -6.60 6.05
N ASN A 26 -4.48 -7.86 6.36
CA ASN A 26 -5.52 -8.63 5.67
C ASN A 26 -6.94 -8.06 5.81
N ASN A 27 -7.16 -7.16 6.78
CA ASN A 27 -8.41 -6.41 6.93
C ASN A 27 -8.45 -5.15 6.05
N LYS A 28 -7.53 -5.01 5.09
CA LYS A 28 -7.38 -3.85 4.18
C LYS A 28 -7.08 -2.52 4.88
N LEU A 29 -6.58 -2.58 6.12
CA LEU A 29 -6.18 -1.41 6.90
C LEU A 29 -4.66 -1.26 6.92
N PRO A 30 -4.11 -0.03 6.97
CA PRO A 30 -2.68 0.16 7.17
C PRO A 30 -2.20 -0.53 8.46
N PHE A 31 -0.96 -1.01 8.45
CA PHE A 31 -0.29 -1.46 9.67
C PHE A 31 -0.10 -0.31 10.67
N ALA A 32 0.07 -0.65 11.94
CA ALA A 32 0.37 0.31 13.00
C ALA A 32 1.68 1.06 12.73
N ASN A 33 1.73 2.34 13.12
CA ASN A 33 2.87 3.22 12.88
C ASN A 33 4.16 2.64 13.44
N GLU A 34 4.10 2.08 14.65
CA GLU A 34 5.24 1.50 15.36
C GLU A 34 5.84 0.32 14.59
N SER A 35 4.99 -0.52 14.00
CA SER A 35 5.41 -1.70 13.23
C SER A 35 6.15 -1.30 11.95
N ILE A 36 5.64 -0.28 11.25
CA ILE A 36 6.27 0.23 10.03
C ILE A 36 7.56 0.98 10.35
N ALA A 37 7.54 1.83 11.38
CA ALA A 37 8.69 2.60 11.81
C ALA A 37 9.86 1.71 12.23
N ALA A 38 9.59 0.62 12.96
CA ALA A 38 10.60 -0.36 13.35
C ALA A 38 11.29 -1.02 12.15
N VAL A 39 10.53 -1.39 11.12
CA VAL A 39 11.09 -2.03 9.90
C VAL A 39 11.91 -1.04 9.08
N LEU A 40 11.44 0.20 8.95
CA LEU A 40 12.13 1.25 8.20
C LEU A 40 13.31 1.85 8.97
N GLY A 41 13.38 1.68 10.29
CA GLY A 41 14.41 2.27 11.13
C GLY A 41 14.23 3.79 11.30
N ILE A 42 12.99 4.25 11.38
CA ILE A 42 12.62 5.66 11.57
C ILE A 42 11.91 5.85 12.92
N PRO A 43 11.85 7.08 13.47
CA PRO A 43 11.00 7.36 14.62
C PRO A 43 9.53 7.06 14.32
N THR A 44 8.80 6.53 15.30
CA THR A 44 7.35 6.29 15.16
C THR A 44 6.62 7.60 14.85
N PRO A 45 5.94 7.71 13.69
CA PRO A 45 5.18 8.91 13.37
C PRO A 45 3.99 9.10 14.30
N PRO A 46 3.56 10.35 14.56
CA PRO A 46 2.34 10.64 15.32
C PRO A 46 1.08 10.00 14.71
N LYS A 47 0.03 9.88 15.52
CA LYS A 47 -1.29 9.45 15.05
C LYS A 47 -1.75 10.32 13.87
N GLY A 48 -2.18 9.67 12.79
CA GLY A 48 -2.61 10.34 11.56
C GLY A 48 -1.49 10.59 10.53
N GLN A 49 -0.23 10.30 10.85
CA GLN A 49 0.92 10.46 9.94
C GLN A 49 1.57 9.14 9.52
N GLY A 50 0.86 8.02 9.66
CA GLY A 50 1.30 6.70 9.17
C GLY A 50 0.53 6.22 7.94
N GLY A 51 0.57 4.92 7.69
CA GLY A 51 -0.16 4.30 6.58
C GLY A 51 0.18 4.93 5.23
N VAL A 52 -0.82 5.51 4.57
CA VAL A 52 -0.65 6.16 3.25
C VAL A 52 0.40 7.27 3.25
N TRP A 53 0.62 7.94 4.39
CA TRP A 53 1.63 9.00 4.52
C TRP A 53 3.06 8.47 4.58
N LEU A 54 3.24 7.16 4.80
CA LEU A 54 4.51 6.45 4.71
C LEU A 54 4.65 5.66 3.41
N ALA A 55 3.74 5.84 2.47
CA ALA A 55 3.84 5.21 1.17
C ALA A 55 5.12 5.67 0.46
N THR A 56 5.79 4.74 -0.22
CA THR A 56 7.12 4.97 -0.78
C THR A 56 7.28 4.35 -2.17
N ARG A 57 8.27 4.82 -2.91
CA ARG A 57 8.80 4.19 -4.14
C ARG A 57 10.22 3.66 -3.95
N ASP A 58 10.79 3.81 -2.76
CA ASP A 58 12.10 3.25 -2.45
C ASP A 58 12.01 1.73 -2.40
N GLU A 59 12.58 1.08 -3.42
CA GLU A 59 12.61 -0.37 -3.58
C GLU A 59 13.22 -1.07 -2.37
N THR A 60 14.21 -0.45 -1.71
CA THR A 60 14.88 -1.03 -0.52
C THR A 60 13.94 -1.01 0.67
N ALA A 61 13.25 0.10 0.90
CA ALA A 61 12.23 0.21 1.94
C ALA A 61 11.09 -0.79 1.72
N ILE A 62 10.61 -0.91 0.48
CA ILE A 62 9.55 -1.86 0.10
C ILE A 62 10.00 -3.30 0.34
N ALA A 63 11.21 -3.68 -0.11
CA ALA A 63 11.75 -5.02 0.11
C ALA A 63 11.85 -5.37 1.59
N ARG A 64 12.26 -4.42 2.44
CA ARG A 64 12.31 -4.60 3.90
C ARG A 64 10.91 -4.79 4.49
N LEU A 65 9.94 -3.98 4.08
CA LEU A 65 8.55 -4.08 4.53
C LEU A 65 7.92 -5.43 4.20
N TRP A 66 8.09 -5.93 2.98
CA TRP A 66 7.54 -7.24 2.60
C TRP A 66 8.40 -8.42 3.03
N THR A 67 9.65 -8.21 3.46
CA THR A 67 10.41 -9.23 4.20
C THR A 67 9.86 -9.40 5.61
N ALA A 68 9.50 -8.30 6.29
CA ALA A 68 8.91 -8.33 7.64
C ALA A 68 7.43 -8.78 7.63
N PHE A 69 6.69 -8.42 6.58
CA PHE A 69 5.26 -8.70 6.43
C PHE A 69 4.99 -9.37 5.07
N PRO A 70 5.38 -10.66 4.87
CA PRO A 70 5.31 -11.33 3.56
C PRO A 70 3.90 -11.42 3.01
N ASP A 71 2.90 -11.52 3.89
CA ASP A 71 1.49 -11.60 3.55
C ASP A 71 0.79 -10.23 3.53
N ALA A 72 1.50 -9.11 3.63
CA ALA A 72 0.87 -7.79 3.54
C ALA A 72 0.19 -7.60 2.17
N LEU A 73 -1.04 -7.11 2.18
CA LEU A 73 -1.70 -6.59 0.97
C LEU A 73 -0.99 -5.28 0.56
N ILE A 74 -1.10 -4.89 -0.71
CA ILE A 74 -0.45 -3.69 -1.25
C ILE A 74 -1.50 -2.58 -1.38
N GLY A 75 -1.29 -1.47 -0.67
CA GLY A 75 -2.00 -0.21 -0.90
C GLY A 75 -1.20 0.69 -1.84
N ILE A 76 -1.90 1.49 -2.65
CA ILE A 76 -1.32 2.53 -3.51
C ILE A 76 -1.82 3.89 -3.03
N ALA A 77 -0.91 4.83 -2.77
CA ALA A 77 -1.26 6.22 -2.51
C ALA A 77 -1.63 6.89 -3.85
N THR A 78 -2.93 7.04 -4.11
CA THR A 78 -3.45 7.66 -5.34
C THR A 78 -3.20 9.17 -5.40
N GLY A 79 -3.62 9.82 -6.48
CA GLY A 79 -3.43 11.25 -6.69
C GLY A 79 -1.98 11.60 -7.02
N ALA A 80 -1.53 12.80 -6.62
CA ALA A 80 -0.22 13.33 -7.00
C ALA A 80 0.96 12.42 -6.60
N ALA A 81 0.82 11.67 -5.50
CA ALA A 81 1.84 10.71 -5.06
C ALA A 81 2.12 9.60 -6.08
N SER A 82 1.17 9.31 -6.98
CA SER A 82 1.28 8.27 -8.00
C SER A 82 0.94 8.81 -9.40
N GLY A 83 1.41 10.03 -9.71
CA GLY A 83 1.26 10.61 -11.05
C GLY A 83 -0.16 11.05 -11.41
N GLY A 84 -1.03 11.26 -10.42
CA GLY A 84 -2.39 11.78 -10.63
C GLY A 84 -3.45 10.70 -10.84
N ILE A 85 -3.16 9.43 -10.57
CA ILE A 85 -4.15 8.36 -10.73
C ILE A 85 -5.34 8.52 -9.79
N ILE A 86 -6.50 8.09 -10.25
CA ILE A 86 -7.73 7.98 -9.46
C ILE A 86 -8.20 6.53 -9.43
N ALA A 87 -8.73 6.09 -8.29
CA ALA A 87 -9.39 4.81 -8.17
C ALA A 87 -10.91 5.01 -8.32
N LEU A 88 -11.50 4.42 -9.34
CA LEU A 88 -12.95 4.39 -9.53
C LEU A 88 -13.45 3.00 -9.12
N ASP A 89 -14.04 2.90 -7.94
CA ASP A 89 -14.69 1.68 -7.47
C ASP A 89 -16.12 1.63 -8.06
N VAL A 90 -16.33 0.76 -9.04
CA VAL A 90 -17.63 0.60 -9.71
C VAL A 90 -18.27 -0.69 -9.21
N ASP A 91 -19.15 -0.56 -8.25
CA ASP A 91 -19.99 -1.66 -7.77
C ASP A 91 -21.49 -1.34 -7.91
N ARG A 92 -22.27 -2.37 -8.24
CA ARG A 92 -23.74 -2.31 -8.12
C ARG A 92 -24.10 -2.61 -6.66
N LYS A 93 -24.45 -1.57 -5.89
CA LYS A 93 -24.92 -1.76 -4.52
C LYS A 93 -26.44 -1.95 -4.50
N ASN A 94 -26.91 -3.04 -3.90
CA ASN A 94 -28.34 -3.36 -3.73
C ASN A 94 -29.15 -3.42 -5.05
N GLY A 95 -28.56 -3.89 -6.14
CA GLY A 95 -29.25 -4.04 -7.43
C GLY A 95 -29.61 -2.73 -8.13
N ARG A 96 -29.02 -1.61 -7.70
CA ARG A 96 -29.15 -0.31 -8.38
C ARG A 96 -27.87 0.02 -9.12
N ASP A 97 -28.03 0.50 -10.34
CA ASP A 97 -26.95 0.96 -11.18
C ASP A 97 -26.77 2.45 -10.94
N GLY A 98 -25.55 2.91 -10.70
CA GLY A 98 -25.21 4.33 -10.51
C GLY A 98 -25.46 5.24 -11.73
N LEU A 99 -26.23 4.76 -12.72
CA LEU A 99 -26.58 5.42 -13.97
C LEU A 99 -28.08 5.76 -14.09
N HIS A 100 -28.89 5.42 -13.07
CA HIS A 100 -30.33 5.71 -13.10
C HIS A 100 -30.60 7.09 -12.47
N THR A 101 -30.75 8.12 -13.31
CA THR A 101 -31.33 9.42 -12.96
C THR A 101 -32.85 9.37 -12.94
#